data_AF-A0A090VY96-F1
#
_entry.id   AF-A0A090VY96-F1
#
_cell.length_a   1.000
_cell.length_b   1.000
_cell.length_c   1.000
_cell.angle_alpha   90.00
_cell.angle_beta   90.00
_cell.angle_gamma   90.00
#
_symmetry.space_group_name_H-M   'P 1'
#
loop_
_entity.id
_entity.type
_entity.pdbx_description
1 polymer ?
#
loop_
_entity_poly.entity_id
_entity_poly.type
_entity_poly.pdbx_seq_one_letter_code
_entity_poly.pdbx_strand_id
1 'polypeptide(L)' 'MVESFKSTLDEVREADLLLHVVDISHPNFEEHIASVNKILGEIESSDKPTIMVFNKIDAYEPEPLKRMN' A
#
# COMPACT_ATOMS: atom_id res chain seq x y z
N MET A 1 -8.25 20.78 -5.68
CA MET A 1 -8.15 19.31 -5.59
C MET A 1 -7.03 18.74 -6.46
N VAL A 2 -6.84 19.21 -7.69
CA VAL A 2 -5.74 18.73 -8.55
C VAL A 2 -4.35 19.16 -8.02
N GLU A 3 -4.20 20.40 -7.53
CA GLU A 3 -2.92 20.89 -6.98
C GLU A 3 -2.53 20.19 -5.67
N SER A 4 -3.49 19.97 -4.77
CA SER A 4 -3.23 19.25 -3.51
C SER A 4 -2.77 17.82 -3.75
N PHE A 5 -3.25 17.16 -4.82
CA PHE A 5 -2.82 15.81 -5.18
C PHE A 5 -1.39 15.79 -5.74
N LYS A 6 -1.01 16.79 -6.55
CA LYS A 6 0.36 16.92 -7.06
C LYS A 6 1.38 17.12 -5.93
N SER A 7 1.09 18.00 -4.98
CA SER A 7 1.97 18.25 -3.83
C SER A 7 2.27 16.97 -3.05
N THR A 8 1.27 16.10 -2.84
CA THR A 8 1.47 14.84 -2.12
C THR A 8 2.34 13.84 -2.91
N LEU A 9 2.27 13.85 -4.25
CA LEU A 9 3.16 13.01 -5.07
C LEU A 9 4.60 13.50 -5.06
N ASP A 10 4.81 14.82 -5.03
CA ASP A 10 6.15 15.40 -4.88
C ASP A 10 6.74 15.07 -3.49
N GLU A 11 5.93 15.11 -2.43
CA GLU A 11 6.36 14.64 -1.10
C GLU A 11 6.76 13.15 -1.10
N VAL A 12 6.05 12.29 -1.83
CA VAL A 12 6.41 10.87 -1.98
C VAL A 12 7.76 10.72 -2.69
N ARG A 13 8.04 11.53 -3.72
CA ARG A 13 9.31 11.52 -4.46
C ARG A 13 10.51 11.97 -3.63
N GLU A 14 10.31 12.89 -2.70
CA GLU A 14 11.38 13.36 -1.81
C GLU A 14 11.56 12.50 -0.56
N ALA A 15 10.62 11.60 -0.25
CA ALA A 15 10.68 10.79 0.96
C ALA A 15 11.83 9.76 0.94
N ASP A 16 12.54 9.63 2.06
CA ASP A 16 13.58 8.61 2.25
C ASP A 16 13.01 7.20 2.50
N LEU A 17 11.78 7.13 3.00
CA LEU A 17 11.09 5.89 3.41
C LEU A 17 9.58 6.05 3.19
N LEU A 18 8.94 5.03 2.64
CA LEU A 18 7.50 4.96 2.51
C LEU A 18 6.89 3.98 3.53
N LEU A 19 5.77 4.39 4.13
CA LEU A 19 4.91 3.48 4.89
C LEU A 19 3.68 3.19 4.04
N HIS A 20 3.61 1.99 3.48
CA HIS A 20 2.44 1.54 2.74
C HIS A 20 1.45 0.88 3.70
N VAL A 21 0.49 1.68 4.18
CA VAL A 21 -0.58 1.19 5.06
C VAL A 21 -1.66 0.51 4.24
N VAL A 22 -1.99 -0.73 4.60
CA VAL A 22 -2.96 -1.58 3.90
C VAL A 22 -4.05 -1.97 4.88
N ASP A 23 -5.31 -1.72 4.53
CA ASP A 23 -6.44 -2.29 5.25
C ASP A 23 -6.58 -3.78 4.90
N ILE A 24 -6.13 -4.67 5.78
CA ILE A 24 -6.14 -6.12 5.53
C ILE A 24 -7.52 -6.76 5.73
N SER A 25 -8.46 -6.04 6.36
CA SER A 25 -9.85 -6.53 6.51
C SER A 25 -10.65 -6.47 5.20
N HIS A 26 -10.16 -5.72 4.21
CA HIS A 26 -10.85 -5.58 2.93
C HIS A 26 -10.59 -6.81 2.04
N PRO A 27 -11.62 -7.48 1.47
CA PRO A 27 -11.44 -8.70 0.67
C PRO A 27 -10.54 -8.50 -0.56
N ASN A 28 -10.48 -7.27 -1.08
CA ASN A 28 -9.66 -6.90 -2.24
C ASN A 28 -8.38 -6.12 -1.86
N PHE A 29 -7.84 -6.29 -0.65
CA PHE A 29 -6.66 -5.53 -0.22
C PHE A 29 -5.45 -5.72 -1.17
N GLU A 30 -5.30 -6.89 -1.80
CA GLU A 30 -4.25 -7.17 -2.78
C GLU A 30 -4.38 -6.27 -4.02
N GLU A 31 -5.60 -6.02 -4.51
CA GLU A 31 -5.85 -5.12 -5.64
C GLU A 31 -5.51 -3.66 -5.27
N HIS A 32 -5.77 -3.27 -4.02
CA HIS A 32 -5.38 -1.95 -3.52
C HIS A 32 -3.86 -1.80 -3.44
N ILE A 33 -3.13 -2.81 -2.95
CA ILE A 33 -1.66 -2.84 -2.98
C ILE A 33 -1.15 -2.69 -4.41
N ALA A 34 -1.70 -3.47 -5.36
CA ALA A 34 -1.31 -3.42 -6.76
C ALA A 34 -1.53 -2.02 -7.38
N SER A 35 -2.65 -1.38 -7.01
CA SER A 35 -2.98 -0.03 -7.47
C SER A 35 -1.99 1.02 -6.94
N VAL A 36 -1.62 0.95 -5.66
CA VAL A 36 -0.62 1.86 -5.07
C VAL A 36 0.75 1.63 -5.71
N ASN A 37 1.18 0.38 -5.85
CA ASN A 37 2.45 0.04 -6.51
C ASN A 37 2.51 0.54 -7.96
N LYS A 38 1.38 0.48 -8.68
CA LYS A 38 1.29 1.06 -10.03
C LYS A 38 1.52 2.57 -10.01
N ILE A 39 0.88 3.30 -9.09
CA ILE A 39 1.07 4.75 -8.95
C ILE A 39 2.52 5.07 -8.60
N LEU A 40 3.14 4.34 -7.66
CA LEU A 40 4.56 4.50 -7.32
C LEU A 40 5.47 4.26 -8.53
N GLY A 41 5.10 3.36 -9.44
CA GLY A 41 5.77 3.17 -10.72
C GLY A 41 5.62 4.38 -11.65
N GLU A 42 4.40 4.89 -11.81
CA GLU A 42 4.09 6.03 -12.67
C GLU A 42 4.80 7.33 -12.23
N ILE A 43 5.08 7.48 -10.94
CA ILE A 43 5.80 8.64 -10.39
C ILE A 43 7.31 8.42 -10.21
N GLU A 44 7.85 7.29 -10.69
CA GLU A 44 9.27 6.93 -10.59
C GLU A 44 9.77 6.85 -9.13
N SER A 45 9.00 6.19 -8.26
CA SER A 45 9.30 6.06 -6.81
C SER A 45 9.20 4.62 -6.29
N SER A 46 9.26 3.63 -7.18
CA SER A 46 9.17 2.20 -6.83
C SER A 46 10.41 1.63 -6.15
N ASP A 47 11.55 2.32 -6.24
CA ASP A 47 12.84 1.95 -5.66
C ASP A 47 12.99 2.37 -4.19
N LYS A 48 12.05 3.19 -3.69
CA LYS A 48 12.11 3.69 -2.31
C LYS A 48 11.94 2.55 -1.30
N PRO A 49 12.76 2.53 -0.23
CA PRO A 49 12.53 1.66 0.91
C PRO A 49 11.08 1.78 1.37
N THR A 50 10.38 0.65 1.48
CA THR A 50 8.96 0.63 1.80
C THR A 50 8.68 -0.38 2.89
N ILE A 51 8.01 0.07 3.96
CA ILE A 51 7.47 -0.80 5.01
C ILE A 51 5.99 -0.97 4.75
N MET A 52 5.56 -2.21 4.53
CA MET A 52 4.14 -2.54 4.43
C MET A 52 3.56 -2.73 5.82
N VAL A 53 2.48 -2.01 6.12
CA VAL A 53 1.79 -2.02 7.42
C VAL A 53 0.38 -2.55 7.21
N PHE A 54 0.15 -3.81 7.59
CA PHE A 54 -1.19 -4.39 7.61
C PHE A 54 -1.99 -3.84 8.79
N ASN A 55 -2.88 -2.90 8.49
CA ASN A 55 -3.74 -2.20 9.42
C ASN A 55 -5.14 -2.84 9.47
N LYS A 56 -5.93 -2.48 10.48
CA LYS A 56 -7.26 -3.01 10.77
C LYS A 56 -7.28 -4.51 11.08
N ILE A 57 -6.25 -4.98 11.77
CA ILE A 57 -6.13 -6.37 12.21
C ILE A 57 -7.29 -6.80 13.12
N ASP A 58 -7.92 -5.84 13.80
CA ASP A 58 -9.10 -6.03 14.64
C ASP A 58 -10.35 -6.45 13.85
N ALA A 59 -10.39 -6.16 12.56
CA ALA A 59 -11.48 -6.51 11.65
C ALA A 59 -11.08 -7.60 10.64
N TYR A 60 -9.88 -8.17 10.76
CA TYR A 60 -9.38 -9.20 9.86
C TYR A 60 -9.77 -10.59 10.33
N GLU A 61 -10.42 -11.35 9.46
CA GLU A 61 -10.67 -12.77 9.66
C GLU A 61 -9.67 -13.58 8.83
N PRO A 62 -8.67 -14.23 9.45
CA PRO A 62 -7.70 -15.02 8.71
C PRO A 62 -8.35 -16.27 8.13
N GLU A 63 -8.10 -16.50 6.84
CA GLU A 63 -8.43 -17.78 6.21
C GLU A 63 -7.66 -18.90 6.95
N PRO A 64 -8.35 -19.96 7.41
CA PRO A 64 -7.69 -21.07 8.05
C PRO A 64 -6.63 -21.67 7.12
N LEU A 65 -5.40 -21.80 7.59
CA LEU A 65 -4.34 -22.51 6.86
C LEU A 65 -4.86 -23.90 6.48
N LYS A 66 -5.15 -24.10 5.19
CA LYS A 66 -5.47 -25.44 4.68
C LYS A 66 -4.22 -26.29 4.88
N ARG A 67 -4.30 -27.28 5.78
CA ARG A 67 -3.27 -28.32 5.87
C ARG A 67 -3.14 -28.93 4.49
N MET A 68 -1.98 -28.75 3.87
CA MET A 68 -1.65 -29.46 2.64
C MET A 68 -1.55 -30.94 3.02
N ASN A 69 -2.44 -31.76 2.46
CA ASN A 69 -2.39 -33.23 2.56
C ASN A 69 -1.30 -33.78 1.64
#